data_AF-A6KYU1-F1
#
_entry.id   AF-A6KYU1-F1
#
_cell.length_a   1.000
_cell.length_b   1.000
_cell.length_c   1.000
_cell.angle_alpha   90.00
_cell.angle_beta   90.00
_cell.angle_gamma   90.00
#
_symmetry.space_group_name_H-M   'P 1'
#
loop_
_entity.id
_entity.type
_entity.pdbx_description
1 polymer ?
#
loop_
_entity_poly.entity_id
_entity_poly.type
_entity_poly.pdbx_seq_one_letter_code
_entity_poly.pdbx_strand_id
1 'polypeptide(L)'
;MDAANLTEKYILWSNILDLRSRGINIARTARRLGVSRNTVRHLQSLSLEEVLQHKERHYKLHAYEQAVASLLTSFPSISSSRIGDYLREHYPDFPHVCEKTVHNYVQFVRKKHHIPPAR
;
A
#
# COMPACT_ATOMS: atom_id res chain seq x y z
N MET A 1 -11.00 3.89 4.66
CA MET A 1 -10.33 4.25 5.94
C MET A 1 -9.19 5.26 5.68
N ASP A 2 -9.24 5.98 4.57
CA ASP A 2 -8.04 6.58 3.96
C ASP A 2 -7.93 8.09 4.20
N ALA A 3 -9.06 8.75 4.49
CA ALA A 3 -9.10 10.18 4.78
C ALA A 3 -8.36 10.52 6.10
N ALA A 4 -8.55 9.72 7.16
CA ALA A 4 -7.93 9.97 8.45
C ALA A 4 -6.39 9.89 8.38
N ASN A 5 -5.86 8.90 7.66
CA ASN A 5 -4.41 8.74 7.48
C ASN A 5 -3.80 9.89 6.66
N LEU A 6 -4.54 10.38 5.66
CA LEU A 6 -4.13 11.54 4.87
C LEU A 6 -4.08 12.82 5.71
N THR A 7 -5.10 13.03 6.55
CA THR A 7 -5.16 14.16 7.47
C THR A 7 -4.00 14.15 8.48
N GLU A 8 -3.69 13.00 9.08
CA GLU A 8 -2.56 12.85 9.99
C GLU A 8 -1.22 13.16 9.31
N LYS A 9 -1.00 12.63 8.10
CA LYS A 9 0.21 12.87 7.30
C LYS A 9 0.36 14.36 6.95
N TYR A 10 -0.73 15.01 6.56
CA TYR A 10 -0.76 16.44 6.26
C TYR A 10 -0.42 17.30 7.50
N ILE A 11 -1.07 17.02 8.64
CA ILE A 11 -0.81 17.72 9.90
C ILE A 11 0.66 17.59 10.30
N LEU A 12 1.22 16.38 10.22
CA LEU A 12 2.62 16.13 10.53
C LEU A 12 3.56 16.91 9.61
N TRP A 13 3.31 16.91 8.30
CA TRP A 13 4.09 17.68 7.33
C TRP A 13 4.03 19.19 7.60
N SER A 14 2.84 19.73 7.84
CA SER A 14 2.64 21.15 8.14
C SER A 14 3.41 21.58 9.39
N ASN A 15 3.34 20.78 10.47
CA ASN A 15 4.08 21.02 11.71
C ASN A 15 5.60 20.92 11.50
N ILE A 16 6.08 20.02 10.63
CA ILE A 16 7.50 19.96 10.27
C ILE A 16 7.91 21.27 9.59
N LEU A 17 7.17 21.73 8.57
CA LEU A 17 7.51 22.95 7.86
C LEU A 17 7.50 24.19 8.76
N ASP A 18 6.51 24.33 9.65
CA ASP A 18 6.45 25.42 10.64
C ASP A 18 7.67 25.42 11.57
N LEU A 19 8.05 24.26 12.11
CA LEU A 19 9.25 24.19 12.97
C LEU A 19 10.52 24.48 12.18
N ARG A 20 10.60 24.06 10.91
CA ARG A 20 11.77 24.31 10.06
C ARG A 20 11.88 25.78 9.65
N SER A 21 10.76 26.48 9.39
CA SER A 21 10.75 27.91 9.08
C SER A 21 11.20 28.77 10.27
N ARG A 22 10.96 28.30 11.50
CA ARG A 22 11.47 28.90 12.76
C ARG A 22 12.94 28.58 13.05
N GLY A 23 13.68 28.01 12.10
CA GLY A 23 15.11 27.69 12.24
C GLY A 23 15.41 26.47 13.14
N ILE A 24 14.42 25.66 13.49
CA ILE A 24 14.63 24.50 14.36
C ILE A 24 15.29 23.38 13.58
N ASN A 25 16.41 22.85 14.09
CA ASN A 25 17.14 21.76 13.43
C ASN A 25 16.36 20.43 13.40
N ILE A 26 16.71 19.57 12.45
CA ILE A 26 16.02 18.30 12.17
C ILE A 26 15.94 17.40 13.42
N ALA A 27 17.00 17.33 14.22
CA ALA A 27 17.04 16.49 15.41
C ALA A 27 16.04 16.96 16.48
N ARG A 28 15.93 18.28 16.68
CA ARG A 28 15.00 18.86 17.65
C ARG A 28 13.56 18.77 17.14
N THR A 29 13.31 18.98 15.85
CA THR A 29 11.99 18.77 15.22
C THR A 29 11.52 17.34 15.39
N ALA A 30 12.37 16.35 15.08
CA ALA A 30 12.08 14.92 15.23
C ALA A 30 11.69 14.57 16.68
N ARG A 31 12.47 15.07 17.66
CA ARG A 31 12.20 14.85 19.08
C ARG A 31 10.87 15.48 19.53
N ARG A 32 10.55 16.70 19.08
CA ARG A 32 9.31 17.40 19.44
C ARG A 32 8.06 16.72 18.88
N LEU A 33 8.15 16.18 17.67
CA LEU A 33 7.02 15.55 16.97
C LEU A 33 6.94 14.04 17.21
N GLY A 34 7.87 13.44 17.96
CA GLY A 34 7.89 12.01 18.24
C GLY A 34 8.15 11.13 16.99
N VAL A 35 8.81 11.67 15.97
CA VAL A 35 9.08 10.96 14.70
C VAL A 35 10.58 10.76 14.47
N SER A 36 10.93 9.91 13.50
CA SER A 36 12.34 9.69 13.15
C SER A 36 12.94 10.91 12.43
N ARG A 37 14.26 11.10 12.54
CA ARG A 37 15.00 12.11 11.76
C ARG A 37 14.83 11.91 10.25
N ASN A 38 14.64 10.67 9.80
CA ASN A 38 14.43 10.35 8.39
C ASN A 38 13.03 10.80 7.93
N THR A 39 12.01 10.64 8.78
CA THR A 39 10.66 11.15 8.53
C THR A 39 10.68 12.67 8.35
N VAL A 40 11.41 13.39 9.21
CA VAL A 40 11.56 14.84 9.08
C VAL A 40 12.26 15.23 7.78
N ARG A 41 13.39 14.57 7.44
CA ARG A 41 14.12 14.81 6.19
C ARG A 41 13.27 14.56 4.95
N HIS A 42 12.51 13.48 4.97
CA HIS A 42 11.66 13.09 3.86
C HIS A 42 10.49 14.05 3.70
N LEU A 43 9.72 14.30 4.76
CA LEU A 43 8.53 15.13 4.66
C LEU A 43 8.87 16.60 4.33
N GLN A 44 9.95 17.17 4.88
CA GLN A 44 10.33 18.55 4.53
C GLN A 44 10.73 18.71 3.06
N SER A 45 11.09 17.63 2.36
CA SER A 45 11.47 17.67 0.94
C SER A 45 10.29 17.47 0.00
N LEU A 46 9.09 17.17 0.53
CA LEU A 46 7.88 16.97 -0.26
C LEU A 46 7.11 18.29 -0.42
N SER A 47 6.49 18.43 -1.58
CA SER A 47 5.45 19.42 -1.86
C SER A 47 4.09 19.04 -1.25
N LEU A 48 3.17 19.99 -1.20
CA LEU A 48 1.80 19.75 -0.73
C LEU A 48 1.11 18.64 -1.54
N GLU A 49 1.27 18.65 -2.86
CA GLU A 49 0.68 17.64 -3.75
C GLU A 49 1.20 16.24 -3.43
N GLU A 50 2.51 16.06 -3.23
CA GLU A 50 3.10 14.76 -2.90
C GLU A 50 2.70 14.25 -1.50
N VAL A 51 2.40 15.17 -0.58
CA VAL A 51 1.89 14.83 0.75
C VAL A 51 0.45 14.35 0.64
N LEU A 52 -0.37 15.06 -0.13
CA LEU A 52 -1.78 14.75 -0.39
C LEU A 52 -1.97 13.57 -1.35
N GLN A 53 -0.96 13.22 -2.13
CA GLN A 53 -1.04 12.10 -3.05
C GLN A 53 -1.12 10.78 -2.27
N HIS A 54 -2.26 10.12 -2.41
CA HIS A 54 -2.38 8.71 -2.04
C HIS A 54 -1.70 7.89 -3.13
N LYS A 55 -0.49 7.41 -2.86
CA LYS A 55 0.15 6.43 -3.74
C LYS A 55 -0.58 5.11 -3.57
N GLU A 56 -1.53 4.83 -4.47
CA GLU A 56 -2.01 3.47 -4.64
C GLU A 56 -0.79 2.60 -4.96
N ARG A 57 -0.48 1.69 -4.04
CA ARG A 57 0.52 0.68 -4.32
C ARG A 57 -0.07 -0.21 -5.40
N HIS A 58 0.30 0.02 -6.65
CA HIS A 58 0.01 -0.92 -7.72
C HIS A 58 0.74 -2.22 -7.39
N TYR A 59 0.00 -3.22 -6.91
CA TYR A 59 0.54 -4.55 -6.72
C TYR A 59 1.03 -5.05 -8.07
N LYS A 60 2.17 -5.76 -8.10
CA LYS A 60 2.68 -6.40 -9.33
C LYS A 60 1.62 -7.27 -10.03
N LEU A 61 0.65 -7.74 -9.25
CA LEU A 61 -0.43 -8.61 -9.70
C LEU A 61 -1.73 -7.86 -10.06
N HIS A 62 -1.72 -6.52 -10.04
CA HIS A 62 -2.90 -5.70 -10.28
C HIS A 62 -3.54 -5.94 -11.65
N ALA A 63 -2.71 -6.15 -12.67
CA ALA A 63 -3.16 -6.51 -14.02
C ALA A 63 -4.00 -7.80 -14.07
N TYR A 64 -3.85 -8.68 -13.08
CA TYR A 64 -4.58 -9.96 -13.00
C TYR A 64 -5.75 -9.92 -12.01
N GLU A 65 -6.13 -8.73 -11.49
CA GLU A 65 -7.20 -8.63 -10.49
C GLU A 65 -8.50 -9.30 -10.96
N GLN A 66 -8.91 -9.04 -12.20
CA GLN A 66 -10.15 -9.57 -12.76
C GLN A 66 -10.12 -11.10 -12.86
N ALA A 67 -8.99 -11.67 -13.31
CA ALA A 67 -8.83 -13.12 -13.38
C ALA A 67 -8.89 -13.76 -11.98
N VAL A 68 -8.21 -13.16 -11.00
CA VAL A 68 -8.23 -13.63 -9.61
C VAL A 68 -9.64 -13.54 -9.02
N ALA A 69 -10.35 -12.42 -9.24
CA ALA A 69 -11.72 -12.24 -8.76
C ALA A 69 -12.70 -13.26 -9.38
N SER A 70 -12.60 -13.50 -10.69
CA SER A 70 -13.40 -14.52 -11.38
C SER A 70 -13.15 -15.91 -10.83
N LEU A 71 -11.88 -16.31 -10.62
CA LEU A 71 -11.54 -17.61 -10.04
C LEU A 71 -12.08 -17.77 -8.62
N LEU A 72 -11.95 -16.73 -7.80
CA LEU A 72 -12.45 -16.71 -6.42
C LEU A 72 -13.99 -16.75 -6.35
N THR A 73 -14.67 -16.20 -7.34
CA THR A 73 -16.13 -16.21 -7.44
C THR A 73 -16.65 -17.58 -7.89
N SER A 74 -16.01 -18.18 -8.90
CA SER A 74 -16.36 -19.52 -9.38
C SER A 74 -15.97 -20.63 -8.39
N PHE A 75 -14.84 -20.45 -7.70
CA PHE A 75 -14.28 -21.43 -6.77
C PHE A 75 -13.88 -20.76 -5.44
N PRO A 76 -14.83 -20.50 -4.52
CA PRO A 76 -14.53 -19.80 -3.26
C PRO A 76 -13.50 -20.50 -2.36
N SER A 77 -13.27 -21.80 -2.55
CA SER A 77 -12.29 -22.63 -1.82
C SER A 77 -10.94 -22.80 -2.51
N ILE A 78 -10.74 -22.17 -3.67
CA ILE A 78 -9.46 -22.26 -4.36
C ILE A 78 -8.33 -21.66 -3.50
N SER A 79 -7.25 -22.41 -3.39
CA SER A 79 -6.05 -21.99 -2.65
C SER A 79 -5.26 -20.94 -3.44
N SER A 80 -4.51 -20.09 -2.72
CA SER A 80 -3.69 -19.06 -3.35
C SER A 80 -2.59 -19.64 -4.25
N SER A 81 -2.05 -20.81 -3.92
CA SER A 81 -1.06 -21.50 -4.78
C SER A 81 -1.69 -21.89 -6.11
N ARG A 82 -2.88 -22.50 -6.10
CA ARG A 82 -3.61 -22.86 -7.33
C ARG A 82 -3.96 -21.66 -8.19
N ILE A 83 -4.33 -20.52 -7.58
CA ILE A 83 -4.50 -19.27 -8.33
C ILE A 83 -3.17 -18.84 -8.97
N GLY A 84 -2.06 -18.89 -8.23
CA GLY A 84 -0.74 -18.54 -8.75
C GLY A 84 -0.29 -19.42 -9.92
N ASP A 85 -0.55 -20.73 -9.84
CA ASP A 85 -0.26 -21.68 -10.91
C ASP A 85 -1.12 -21.41 -12.14
N TYR A 86 -2.42 -21.18 -11.97
CA TYR A 86 -3.31 -20.78 -13.05
C TYR A 86 -2.83 -19.50 -13.75
N LEU A 87 -2.45 -18.47 -12.98
CA LEU A 87 -1.96 -17.23 -13.57
C LEU A 87 -0.65 -17.44 -14.36
N ARG A 88 0.23 -18.32 -13.88
CA ARG A 88 1.49 -18.65 -14.57
C ARG A 88 1.26 -19.44 -15.85
N GLU A 89 0.27 -20.33 -15.86
CA GLU A 89 -0.07 -21.15 -17.04
C GLU A 89 -0.80 -20.33 -18.12
N HIS A 90 -1.69 -19.41 -17.72
CA HIS A 90 -2.54 -18.67 -18.64
C HIS A 90 -1.97 -17.31 -19.09
N TYR A 91 -0.98 -16.75 -18.40
CA TYR A 91 -0.37 -15.47 -18.74
C TYR A 91 1.15 -15.60 -18.92
N PRO A 92 1.66 -15.55 -20.17
CA PRO A 92 3.11 -15.67 -20.42
C PRO A 92 3.92 -14.51 -19.82
N ASP A 93 3.30 -13.33 -19.65
CA ASP A 93 3.91 -12.15 -19.04
C ASP A 93 3.81 -12.14 -17.50
N PHE A 94 3.40 -13.25 -16.88
CA PHE A 94 3.23 -13.31 -15.43
C PHE A 94 4.55 -13.06 -14.70
N PRO A 95 4.63 -12.05 -13.80
CA PRO A 95 5.88 -11.68 -13.16
C PRO A 95 6.35 -12.80 -12.22
N HIS A 96 7.67 -12.99 -12.14
CA HIS A 96 8.24 -13.91 -11.15
C HIS A 96 8.00 -13.37 -9.73
N VAL A 97 7.06 -13.99 -9.01
CA VAL A 97 6.66 -13.63 -7.65
C VAL A 97 6.65 -14.87 -6.76
N CYS A 98 6.99 -14.68 -5.48
CA CYS A 98 6.89 -15.76 -4.49
C CYS A 98 5.42 -16.04 -4.11
N GLU A 99 5.14 -17.25 -3.64
CA GLU A 99 3.80 -17.68 -3.23
C GLU A 99 3.17 -16.74 -2.21
N LYS A 100 3.97 -16.20 -1.28
CA LYS A 100 3.48 -15.24 -0.28
C LYS A 100 2.93 -13.96 -0.91
N THR A 101 3.52 -13.50 -2.02
CA THR A 101 3.03 -12.34 -2.76
C THR A 101 1.67 -12.63 -3.37
N VAL A 102 1.52 -13.80 -4.00
CA VAL A 102 0.24 -14.25 -4.56
C VAL A 102 -0.81 -14.38 -3.45
N HIS A 103 -0.46 -15.02 -2.33
CA HIS A 103 -1.37 -15.15 -1.19
C HIS A 103 -1.84 -13.82 -0.65
N ASN A 104 -0.92 -12.88 -0.37
CA ASN A 104 -1.27 -11.56 0.12
C ASN A 104 -2.19 -10.82 -0.86
N TYR A 105 -1.94 -10.96 -2.16
CA TYR A 105 -2.76 -10.36 -3.19
C TYR A 105 -4.16 -10.99 -3.28
N VAL A 106 -4.26 -12.32 -3.21
CA VAL A 106 -5.55 -13.03 -3.15
C VAL A 106 -6.37 -12.58 -1.93
N GLN A 107 -5.74 -12.43 -0.77
CA GLN A 107 -6.41 -11.91 0.44
C GLN A 107 -6.87 -10.46 0.25
N PHE A 108 -6.08 -9.63 -0.42
CA PHE A 108 -6.48 -8.27 -0.80
C PHE A 108 -7.71 -8.27 -1.70
N VAL A 109 -7.73 -9.09 -2.76
CA VAL A 109 -8.87 -9.23 -3.67
C VAL A 109 -10.12 -9.73 -2.93
N ARG A 110 -10.00 -10.75 -2.07
CA ARG A 110 -11.12 -11.22 -1.24
C ARG A 110 -11.72 -10.12 -0.37
N LYS A 111 -10.87 -9.31 0.28
CA LYS A 111 -11.32 -8.17 1.10
C LYS A 111 -12.01 -7.11 0.24
N LYS A 112 -11.41 -6.75 -0.89
CA LYS A 112 -11.90 -5.73 -1.82
C LYS A 112 -13.26 -6.09 -2.42
N HIS A 113 -13.46 -7.35 -2.80
CA HIS A 113 -14.69 -7.86 -3.42
C HIS A 113 -15.64 -8.56 -2.43
N HIS A 114 -15.35 -8.49 -1.13
CA HIS A 114 -16.13 -9.11 -0.04
C HIS A 114 -16.42 -10.61 -0.24
N ILE A 115 -15.46 -11.34 -0.79
CA ILE A 115 -15.57 -12.78 -1.07
C ILE A 115 -15.21 -13.55 0.22
N PRO A 116 -16.14 -14.34 0.80
CA PRO A 116 -15.89 -15.05 2.04
C PRO A 116 -14.79 -16.10 1.84
N PRO A 117 -13.90 -16.32 2.84
CA PRO A 117 -12.98 -17.45 2.82
C PRO A 117 -13.78 -18.76 2.81
N ALA A 118 -13.28 -19.78 2.11
CA ALA A 118 -13.89 -21.09 2.22
C ALA A 118 -13.84 -21.60 3.66
N ARG A 119 -14.96 -22.19 4.08
CA ARG A 119 -15.11 -22.92 5.33
C ARG A 119 -14.31 -24.21 5.31
#